data_AF-A0A0N9WQD5-F1
#
_entry.id   AF-A0A0N9WQD5-F1
#
_cell.length_a   1.000
_cell.length_b   1.000
_cell.length_c   1.000
_cell.angle_alpha   90.00
_cell.angle_beta   90.00
_cell.angle_gamma   90.00
#
_symmetry.space_group_name_H-M   'P 1'
#
loop_
_entity.id
_entity.type
_entity.pdbx_description
1 polymer ?
#
loop_
_entity_poly.entity_id
_entity_poly.type
_entity_poly.pdbx_seq_one_letter_code
_entity_poly.pdbx_strand_id
1 'polypeptide(L)'
;MTTRVLPHVFPSLTDDVAEPITSTLFTRHNIHLHALLLENQTWFYARDIGRLMGKYLDERMSRKLDADQRRMLLVQAHGTAEERLMLSESGVYALLVYHYCPEYRSLREWLTHQVVPTLRDARPLRAVERPTLSVLDWPQMQLSLLHWQDEPWIRLRDMPCILLTQQQTSWWRKASRVFKVF
;
A
#
# COMPACT_ATOMS: atom_id res chain seq x y z
N MET A 1 50.98 16.43 0.73
CA MET A 1 50.22 15.47 -0.09
C MET A 1 48.78 15.49 0.41
N THR A 2 47.91 16.20 -0.32
CA THR A 2 46.54 16.51 0.09
C THR A 2 45.59 15.76 -0.82
N THR A 3 44.95 14.70 -0.32
CA THR A 3 43.90 13.98 -1.05
C THR A 3 42.57 14.69 -0.78
N ARG A 4 42.14 15.49 -1.77
CA ARG A 4 40.80 16.07 -1.85
C ARG A 4 39.80 14.92 -2.11
N VAL A 5 38.96 14.62 -1.12
CA VAL A 5 37.77 13.79 -1.33
C VAL A 5 36.71 14.69 -1.97
N LEU A 6 36.31 14.35 -3.19
CA LEU A 6 35.19 14.99 -3.88
C LEU A 6 33.89 14.69 -3.09
N PRO A 7 33.05 15.69 -2.79
CA PRO A 7 31.74 15.41 -2.24
C PRO A 7 30.94 14.68 -3.33
N HIS A 8 30.60 13.41 -3.08
CA HIS A 8 29.54 12.75 -3.82
C HIS A 8 28.27 13.58 -3.62
N VAL A 9 27.90 14.30 -4.67
CA VAL A 9 26.63 15.01 -4.78
C VAL A 9 25.55 13.94 -4.69
N PHE A 10 24.89 13.84 -3.53
CA PHE A 10 23.64 13.12 -3.43
C PHE A 10 22.65 13.79 -4.38
N PRO A 11 22.00 13.06 -5.30
CA PRO A 11 20.88 13.62 -6.02
C PRO A 11 19.85 14.05 -4.96
N SER A 12 19.58 15.35 -4.93
CA SER A 12 18.53 15.96 -4.12
C SER A 12 17.22 15.23 -4.41
N LEU A 13 16.52 14.81 -3.34
CA LEU A 13 15.14 14.32 -3.38
C LEU A 13 14.32 15.23 -4.30
N THR A 14 14.09 14.77 -5.52
CA THR A 14 12.91 15.19 -6.28
C THR A 14 11.73 14.67 -5.50
N ASP A 15 10.73 15.54 -5.30
CA ASP A 15 9.43 15.18 -4.76
C ASP A 15 9.04 13.79 -5.24
N ASP A 16 8.83 12.87 -4.30
CA ASP A 16 8.33 11.54 -4.55
C ASP A 16 6.88 11.71 -4.98
N VAL A 17 6.68 12.09 -6.25
CA VAL A 17 5.37 12.26 -6.86
C VAL A 17 4.80 10.86 -6.93
N ALA A 18 4.04 10.50 -5.89
CA ALA A 18 3.36 9.22 -5.81
C ALA A 18 2.67 8.97 -7.15
N GLU A 19 3.16 7.98 -7.90
CA GLU A 19 2.62 7.72 -9.23
C GLU A 19 1.15 7.34 -9.08
N PRO A 20 0.26 7.92 -9.91
CA PRO A 20 -1.16 7.71 -9.73
C PRO A 20 -1.49 6.25 -10.08
N ILE A 21 -2.10 5.55 -9.13
CA ILE A 21 -2.37 4.12 -9.26
C ILE A 21 -3.53 3.94 -10.24
N THR A 22 -3.36 3.07 -11.24
CA THR A 22 -4.43 2.74 -12.19
C THR A 22 -5.47 1.85 -11.52
N SER A 23 -6.74 2.24 -11.63
CA SER A 23 -7.86 1.44 -11.14
C SER A 23 -8.46 0.55 -12.23
N THR A 24 -8.95 -0.63 -11.84
CA THR A 24 -9.73 -1.54 -12.68
C THR A 24 -11.22 -1.23 -12.53
N LEU A 25 -11.93 -1.18 -13.66
CA LEU A 25 -13.35 -0.87 -13.70
C LEU A 25 -14.20 -2.15 -13.76
N PHE A 26 -15.10 -2.29 -12.80
CA PHE A 26 -16.14 -3.33 -12.78
C PHE A 26 -17.51 -2.69 -12.99
N THR A 27 -18.46 -3.44 -13.54
CA THR A 27 -19.83 -2.95 -13.76
C THR A 27 -20.86 -3.95 -13.26
N ARG A 28 -21.84 -3.47 -12.49
CA ARG A 28 -22.97 -4.24 -11.98
C ARG A 28 -24.24 -3.39 -12.02
N HIS A 29 -25.29 -3.87 -12.69
CA HIS A 29 -26.57 -3.15 -12.83
C HIS A 29 -26.41 -1.70 -13.31
N ASN A 30 -25.56 -1.45 -14.32
CA ASN A 30 -25.21 -0.11 -14.83
C ASN A 30 -24.56 0.83 -13.79
N ILE A 31 -24.09 0.29 -12.66
CA ILE A 31 -23.28 1.01 -11.68
C ILE A 31 -21.84 0.55 -11.84
N HIS A 32 -20.95 1.52 -11.95
CA HIS A 32 -19.51 1.28 -12.03
C HIS A 32 -18.88 1.17 -10.65
N LEU A 33 -17.85 0.33 -10.55
CA LEU A 33 -17.00 0.17 -9.38
C LEU A 33 -15.55 0.23 -9.82
N HIS A 34 -14.85 1.28 -9.38
CA HIS A 34 -13.40 1.36 -9.48
C HIS A 34 -12.77 0.64 -8.29
N ALA A 35 -11.90 -0.31 -8.59
CA ALA A 35 -11.17 -1.07 -7.60
C ALA A 35 -9.72 -1.32 -8.04
N LEU A 36 -8.82 -1.47 -7.09
CA LEU A 36 -7.40 -1.70 -7.35
C LEU A 36 -6.82 -2.68 -6.34
N LEU A 37 -5.71 -3.30 -6.71
CA LEU A 37 -4.89 -4.12 -5.83
C LEU A 37 -3.62 -3.32 -5.48
N LEU A 38 -3.41 -3.03 -4.20
CA LEU A 38 -2.24 -2.30 -3.69
C LEU A 38 -1.74 -3.02 -2.44
N GLU A 39 -0.43 -3.27 -2.33
CA GLU A 39 0.18 -3.94 -1.16
C GLU A 39 -0.53 -5.27 -0.82
N ASN A 40 -0.91 -6.05 -1.85
CA ASN A 40 -1.68 -7.30 -1.71
C ASN A 40 -3.06 -7.16 -1.04
N GLN A 41 -3.56 -5.94 -0.88
CA GLN A 41 -4.89 -5.63 -0.37
C GLN A 41 -5.75 -5.04 -1.49
N THR A 42 -7.02 -5.46 -1.56
CA THR A 42 -7.96 -4.86 -2.50
C THR A 42 -8.59 -3.60 -1.92
N TRP A 43 -8.64 -2.56 -2.74
CA TRP A 43 -9.17 -1.26 -2.40
C TRP A 43 -10.28 -0.87 -3.37
N PHE A 44 -11.36 -0.31 -2.84
CA PHE A 44 -12.58 0.05 -3.55
C PHE A 44 -12.88 1.53 -3.41
N TYR A 45 -13.29 2.19 -4.49
CA TYR A 45 -13.68 3.59 -4.40
C TYR A 45 -14.95 3.75 -3.55
N ALA A 46 -14.86 4.52 -2.46
CA ALA A 46 -15.93 4.65 -1.48
C ALA A 46 -17.25 5.13 -2.10
N ARG A 47 -17.19 6.08 -3.05
CA ARG A 47 -18.38 6.62 -3.71
C ARG A 47 -19.13 5.57 -4.52
N ASP A 48 -18.40 4.69 -5.20
CA ASP A 48 -18.98 3.63 -6.01
C ASP A 48 -19.64 2.54 -5.15
N ILE A 49 -19.00 2.16 -4.03
CA ILE A 49 -19.60 1.28 -3.03
C ILE A 49 -20.90 1.90 -2.48
N GLY A 50 -20.89 3.20 -2.21
CA GLY A 50 -22.09 3.91 -1.78
C GLY A 50 -23.22 3.79 -2.79
N ARG A 51 -22.94 4.05 -4.08
CA ARG A 51 -23.92 3.88 -5.18
C ARG A 51 -24.45 2.46 -5.27
N LEU A 52 -23.58 1.45 -5.15
CA LEU A 52 -23.98 0.04 -5.16
C LEU A 52 -24.85 -0.35 -3.95
N MET A 53 -24.66 0.32 -2.82
CA MET A 53 -25.50 0.21 -1.63
C MET A 53 -26.75 1.11 -1.70
N GLY A 54 -26.89 1.98 -2.70
CA GLY A 54 -27.96 2.99 -2.74
C GLY A 54 -27.83 4.02 -1.61
N LYS A 55 -26.62 4.24 -1.08
CA LYS A 55 -26.35 5.16 0.04
C LYS A 55 -25.25 6.15 -0.32
N TYR A 56 -25.37 7.37 0.18
CA TYR A 56 -24.24 8.27 0.18
C TYR A 56 -23.32 7.92 1.34
N LEU A 57 -22.10 7.45 1.04
CA LEU A 57 -21.07 7.22 2.05
C LEU A 57 -20.52 8.58 2.49
N ASP A 58 -21.12 9.11 3.55
CA ASP A 58 -20.68 10.36 4.16
C ASP A 58 -19.40 10.16 5.00
N GLU A 59 -18.80 11.28 5.39
CA GLU A 59 -17.59 11.27 6.21
C GLU A 59 -17.84 10.54 7.54
N ARG A 60 -19.04 10.67 8.12
CA ARG A 60 -19.41 10.02 9.38
C ARG A 60 -19.42 8.50 9.28
N MET A 61 -19.96 7.94 8.20
CA MET A 61 -19.92 6.50 7.93
C MET A 61 -18.49 6.03 7.73
N SER A 62 -17.66 6.80 7.00
CA SER A 62 -16.24 6.46 6.81
C SER A 62 -15.46 6.44 8.14
N ARG A 63 -15.80 7.33 9.09
CA ARG A 63 -15.17 7.39 10.42
C ARG A 63 -15.53 6.23 11.35
N LYS A 64 -16.54 5.41 11.01
CA LYS A 64 -16.83 4.16 11.72
C LYS A 64 -15.85 3.04 11.36
N LEU A 65 -15.09 3.21 10.29
CA LEU A 65 -14.08 2.27 9.86
C LEU A 65 -12.75 2.59 10.52
N ASP A 66 -11.99 1.53 10.80
CA ASP A 66 -10.66 1.63 11.36
C ASP A 66 -9.69 2.29 10.38
N ALA A 67 -8.54 2.75 10.88
CA ALA A 67 -7.57 3.50 10.07
C ALA A 67 -6.97 2.67 8.92
N ASP A 68 -6.90 1.35 9.05
CA ASP A 68 -6.46 0.41 8.01
C ASP A 68 -7.55 0.14 6.95
N GLN A 69 -8.81 0.44 7.27
CA GLN A 69 -9.96 0.14 6.41
C GLN A 69 -10.29 1.27 5.43
N ARG A 70 -9.65 2.43 5.58
CA ARG A 70 -9.86 3.60 4.73
C ARG A 70 -8.53 4.30 4.46
N ARG A 71 -8.29 4.69 3.21
CA ARG A 71 -7.08 5.39 2.80
C ARG A 71 -7.41 6.40 1.71
N MET A 72 -6.81 7.59 1.77
CA MET A 72 -6.81 8.51 0.64
C MET A 72 -5.69 8.07 -0.31
N LEU A 73 -6.03 7.79 -1.56
CA LEU A 73 -5.07 7.38 -2.58
C LEU A 73 -5.20 8.28 -3.80
N LEU A 74 -4.06 8.62 -4.43
CA LEU A 74 -4.04 9.26 -5.73
C LEU A 74 -4.31 8.20 -6.80
N VAL A 75 -5.53 8.22 -7.35
CA VAL A 75 -5.99 7.21 -8.30
C VAL A 75 -6.15 7.83 -9.67
N GLN A 76 -5.60 7.19 -10.70
CA GLN A 76 -5.85 7.56 -12.08
C GLN A 76 -7.17 6.96 -12.56
N ALA A 77 -8.07 7.81 -13.04
CA ALA A 77 -9.26 7.39 -13.75
C ALA A 77 -9.57 8.37 -14.88
N HIS A 78 -9.89 7.84 -16.07
CA HIS A 78 -10.25 8.65 -17.25
C HIS A 78 -9.20 9.73 -17.63
N GLY A 79 -7.92 9.45 -17.38
CA GLY A 79 -6.82 10.36 -17.73
C GLY A 79 -6.53 11.46 -16.70
N THR A 80 -7.33 11.59 -15.64
CA THR A 80 -7.03 12.49 -14.52
C THR A 80 -6.62 11.69 -13.28
N ALA A 81 -5.58 12.18 -12.60
CA ALA A 81 -5.18 11.68 -11.30
C ALA A 81 -5.85 12.52 -10.21
N GLU A 82 -6.61 11.88 -9.33
CA GLU A 82 -7.37 12.56 -8.28
C GLU A 82 -7.21 11.81 -6.95
N GLU A 83 -7.12 12.56 -5.85
CA GLU A 83 -7.20 11.98 -4.52
C GLU A 83 -8.61 11.46 -4.25
N ARG A 84 -8.70 10.17 -3.90
CA ARG A 84 -9.96 9.48 -3.68
C ARG A 84 -9.92 8.68 -2.40
N LEU A 85 -11.05 8.72 -1.67
CA LEU A 85 -11.27 7.86 -0.53
C LEU A 85 -11.48 6.42 -1.01
N MET A 86 -10.55 5.56 -0.63
CA MET A 86 -10.58 4.14 -0.93
C MET A 86 -10.87 3.36 0.35
N LEU A 87 -11.65 2.29 0.22
CA LEU A 87 -12.03 1.38 1.30
C LEU A 87 -11.37 0.03 1.05
N SER A 88 -10.80 -0.57 2.09
CA SER A 88 -10.26 -1.92 1.97
C SER A 88 -11.37 -2.97 1.83
N GLU A 89 -10.99 -4.20 1.46
CA GLU A 89 -11.89 -5.37 1.48
C GLU A 89 -12.61 -5.52 2.83
N SER A 90 -11.86 -5.46 3.93
CA SER A 90 -12.40 -5.57 5.29
C SER A 90 -13.34 -4.41 5.61
N GLY A 91 -13.00 -3.18 5.20
CA GLY A 91 -13.84 -2.00 5.40
C GLY A 91 -15.17 -2.08 4.66
N VAL A 92 -15.17 -2.56 3.41
CA VAL A 92 -16.42 -2.77 2.65
C VAL A 92 -17.29 -3.81 3.34
N TYR A 93 -16.74 -4.96 3.73
CA TYR A 93 -17.55 -5.97 4.44
C TYR A 93 -18.08 -5.46 5.79
N ALA A 94 -17.29 -4.69 6.54
CA ALA A 94 -17.74 -4.05 7.77
C ALA A 94 -18.95 -3.12 7.51
N LEU A 95 -18.92 -2.32 6.45
CA LEU A 95 -20.06 -1.49 6.06
C LEU A 95 -21.30 -2.30 5.71
N LEU A 96 -21.15 -3.40 4.97
CA LEU A 96 -22.28 -4.28 4.63
C LEU A 96 -22.92 -4.90 5.88
N VAL A 97 -22.12 -5.19 6.91
CA VAL A 97 -22.59 -5.70 8.20
C VAL A 97 -23.27 -4.59 9.02
N TYR A 98 -22.62 -3.44 9.18
CA TYR A 98 -23.17 -2.29 9.93
C TYR A 98 -24.48 -1.76 9.34
N HIS A 99 -24.65 -1.90 8.03
CA HIS A 99 -25.82 -1.43 7.31
C HIS A 99 -26.54 -2.57 6.62
N TYR A 100 -26.79 -3.66 7.36
CA TYR A 100 -27.43 -4.84 6.80
C TYR A 100 -28.71 -4.53 6.00
N CYS A 101 -28.75 -5.08 4.78
CA CYS A 101 -29.87 -5.04 3.86
C CYS A 101 -29.86 -6.37 3.09
N PRO A 102 -30.97 -7.11 2.93
CA PRO A 102 -30.99 -8.39 2.23
C PRO A 102 -30.40 -8.32 0.81
N GLU A 103 -30.63 -7.21 0.11
CA GLU A 103 -30.13 -6.90 -1.23
C GLU A 103 -28.60 -6.89 -1.28
N TYR A 104 -27.94 -6.52 -0.17
CA TYR A 104 -26.48 -6.48 -0.08
C TYR A 104 -25.85 -7.88 -0.04
N ARG A 105 -26.64 -8.93 0.16
CA ARG A 105 -26.14 -10.31 0.07
C ARG A 105 -25.57 -10.60 -1.32
N SER A 106 -26.30 -10.17 -2.35
CA SER A 106 -25.86 -10.28 -3.76
C SER A 106 -24.68 -9.38 -4.09
N LEU A 107 -24.58 -8.20 -3.45
CA LEU A 107 -23.43 -7.31 -3.59
C LEU A 107 -22.18 -7.95 -2.95
N ARG A 108 -22.30 -8.48 -1.73
CA ARG A 108 -21.23 -9.21 -1.05
C ARG A 108 -20.74 -10.37 -1.89
N GLU A 109 -21.64 -11.22 -2.38
CA GLU A 109 -21.29 -12.37 -3.22
C GLU A 109 -20.58 -11.96 -4.50
N TRP A 110 -21.03 -10.89 -5.16
CA TRP A 110 -20.37 -10.36 -6.34
C TRP A 110 -18.95 -9.86 -6.03
N LEU A 111 -18.77 -9.13 -4.93
CA LEU A 111 -17.45 -8.67 -4.50
C LEU A 111 -16.51 -9.84 -4.19
N THR A 112 -16.98 -10.79 -3.37
CA THR A 112 -16.18 -11.92 -2.87
C THR A 112 -15.82 -12.91 -3.97
N HIS A 113 -16.74 -13.21 -4.89
CA HIS A 113 -16.55 -14.30 -5.85
C HIS A 113 -16.14 -13.83 -7.25
N GLN A 114 -16.30 -12.55 -7.57
CA GLN A 114 -15.94 -12.02 -8.88
C GLN A 114 -14.88 -10.93 -8.77
N VAL A 115 -15.17 -9.84 -8.06
CA VAL A 115 -14.29 -8.67 -8.08
C VAL A 115 -12.94 -8.92 -7.42
N VAL A 116 -12.95 -9.42 -6.18
CA VAL A 116 -11.72 -9.67 -5.40
C VAL A 116 -10.82 -10.71 -6.09
N PRO A 117 -11.33 -11.88 -6.54
CA PRO A 117 -10.51 -12.84 -7.26
C PRO A 117 -9.95 -12.26 -8.56
N THR A 118 -10.77 -11.56 -9.36
CA THR A 118 -10.32 -10.96 -10.62
C THR A 118 -9.18 -9.95 -10.39
N LEU A 119 -9.25 -9.13 -9.34
CA LEU A 119 -8.17 -8.20 -8.99
C LEU A 119 -6.89 -8.94 -8.59
N ARG A 120 -7.00 -10.01 -7.81
CA ARG A 120 -5.85 -10.81 -7.37
C ARG A 120 -5.21 -11.57 -8.53
N ASP A 121 -6.01 -12.09 -9.46
CA ASP A 121 -5.56 -12.84 -10.63
C ASP A 121 -4.99 -11.94 -11.73
N ALA A 122 -5.51 -10.71 -11.88
CA ALA A 122 -4.99 -9.71 -12.81
C ALA A 122 -3.58 -9.22 -12.43
N ARG A 123 -3.11 -9.55 -11.22
CA ARG A 123 -1.74 -9.29 -10.81
C ARG A 123 -0.77 -9.96 -11.79
N PRO A 124 0.14 -9.22 -12.43
CA PRO A 124 1.10 -9.83 -13.35
C PRO A 124 1.92 -10.89 -12.61
N LEU A 125 1.90 -12.13 -13.09
CA LEU A 125 2.75 -13.25 -12.62
C LEU A 125 4.26 -12.89 -12.58
N ARG A 126 4.67 -11.83 -13.28
CA ARG A 126 6.06 -11.34 -13.31
C ARG A 126 6.39 -10.26 -12.28
N ALA A 127 5.38 -9.63 -11.68
CA ALA A 127 5.49 -8.69 -10.56
C ALA A 127 5.14 -9.36 -9.21
N VAL A 128 5.07 -10.70 -9.19
CA VAL A 128 5.18 -11.46 -7.95
C VAL A 128 6.61 -11.28 -7.47
N GLU A 129 6.81 -10.26 -6.63
CA GLU A 129 7.66 -10.34 -5.43
C GLU A 129 8.85 -11.28 -5.59
N ARG A 130 9.73 -11.04 -6.57
CA ARG A 130 10.99 -11.75 -6.59
C ARG A 130 11.73 -11.24 -5.36
N PRO A 131 12.06 -12.11 -4.38
CA PRO A 131 12.89 -11.72 -3.27
C PRO A 131 14.15 -11.09 -3.86
N THR A 132 14.27 -9.77 -3.72
CA THR A 132 15.40 -9.05 -4.31
C THR A 132 16.41 -8.88 -3.20
N LEU A 133 17.58 -9.45 -3.42
CA LEU A 133 18.66 -9.36 -2.46
C LEU A 133 19.44 -8.09 -2.76
N SER A 134 19.45 -7.16 -1.81
CA SER A 134 20.30 -5.97 -1.83
C SER A 134 21.34 -6.06 -0.71
N VAL A 135 22.35 -5.21 -0.77
CA VAL A 135 23.39 -5.12 0.27
C VAL A 135 23.32 -3.73 0.86
N LEU A 136 23.18 -3.66 2.19
CA LEU A 136 23.30 -2.43 2.95
C LEU A 136 24.77 -2.23 3.33
N ASP A 137 25.38 -1.20 2.75
CA ASP A 137 26.72 -0.75 3.11
C ASP A 137 26.64 0.10 4.39
N TRP A 138 27.10 -0.47 5.50
CA TRP A 138 27.22 0.22 6.79
C TRP A 138 28.68 0.55 7.06
N PRO A 139 29.00 1.67 7.73
CA PRO A 139 30.37 1.96 8.13
C PRO A 139 30.88 0.82 9.04
N GLN A 140 31.73 -0.04 8.47
CA GLN A 140 32.34 -1.26 9.05
C GLN A 140 31.61 -2.61 8.83
N MET A 141 30.47 -2.69 8.12
CA MET A 141 29.88 -3.99 7.74
C MET A 141 29.00 -3.91 6.48
N GLN A 142 28.82 -5.04 5.81
CA GLN A 142 27.84 -5.21 4.73
C GLN A 142 26.75 -6.19 5.19
N LEU A 143 25.49 -5.79 5.13
CA LEU A 143 24.35 -6.64 5.50
C LEU A 143 23.54 -7.01 4.27
N SER A 144 23.18 -8.30 4.13
CA SER A 144 22.24 -8.72 3.09
C SER A 144 20.82 -8.36 3.51
N LEU A 145 20.15 -7.56 2.68
CA LEU A 145 18.74 -7.22 2.81
C LEU A 145 17.93 -8.03 1.79
N LEU A 146 16.89 -8.67 2.27
CA LEU A 146 15.88 -9.32 1.43
C LEU A 146 14.70 -8.37 1.30
N HIS A 147 14.46 -7.84 0.12
CA HIS A 147 13.25 -7.09 -0.16
C HIS A 147 12.11 -8.07 -0.46
N TRP A 148 11.06 -8.02 0.36
CA TRP A 148 9.84 -8.80 0.19
C TRP A 148 8.64 -7.87 0.40
N GLN A 149 7.77 -7.76 -0.61
CA GLN A 149 6.63 -6.82 -0.57
C GLN A 149 7.06 -5.38 -0.27
N ASP A 150 8.18 -4.96 -0.87
CA ASP A 150 8.81 -3.65 -0.66
C ASP A 150 9.33 -3.41 0.78
N GLU A 151 9.17 -4.38 1.70
CA GLU A 151 9.76 -4.33 3.03
C GLU A 151 11.18 -4.93 3.04
N PRO A 152 12.16 -4.30 3.70
CA PRO A 152 13.50 -4.84 3.87
C PRO A 152 13.58 -5.79 5.09
N TRP A 153 13.91 -7.06 4.82
CA TRP A 153 14.13 -8.09 5.82
C TRP A 153 15.62 -8.37 6.01
N ILE A 154 16.07 -8.41 7.26
CA ILE A 154 17.44 -8.82 7.64
C ILE A 154 17.36 -10.22 8.25
N ARG A 155 18.37 -11.06 7.99
CA ARG A 155 18.45 -12.37 8.65
C ARG A 155 18.62 -12.17 10.15
N LEU A 156 17.86 -12.89 10.97
CA LEU A 156 17.95 -12.81 12.43
C LEU A 156 19.39 -13.04 12.96
N ARG A 157 20.19 -13.87 12.26
CA ARG A 157 21.60 -14.13 12.62
C ARG A 157 22.52 -12.91 12.47
N ASP A 158 22.14 -11.94 11.65
CA ASP A 158 22.89 -10.71 11.40
C ASP A 158 22.42 -9.57 12.36
N MET A 159 21.32 -9.79 13.09
CA MET A 159 20.78 -8.89 14.11
C MET A 159 21.70 -8.63 15.33
N PRO A 160 22.48 -9.61 15.83
CA PRO A 160 23.45 -9.37 16.92
C PRO A 160 24.50 -8.32 16.56
N CYS A 161 24.88 -8.17 15.29
CA CYS A 161 25.82 -7.15 14.84
C CYS A 161 25.25 -5.72 14.98
N ILE A 162 23.92 -5.57 14.87
CA ILE A 162 23.20 -4.30 15.01
C ILE A 162 23.03 -3.93 16.49
N LEU A 163 22.76 -4.93 17.34
CA LEU A 163 22.56 -4.72 18.77
C LEU A 163 23.86 -4.51 19.55
N LEU A 164 24.97 -5.14 19.16
CA LEU A 164 26.24 -5.03 19.88
C LEU A 164 26.89 -3.63 19.76
N THR A 165 26.52 -2.85 18.75
CA THR A 165 26.91 -1.42 18.63
C THR A 165 26.02 -0.45 19.44
N GLN A 166 25.00 -0.92 20.17
CA GLN A 166 24.07 -0.05 20.92
C GLN A 166 24.67 0.69 22.12
N GLN A 167 25.87 0.37 22.60
CA GLN A 167 26.43 1.08 23.77
C GLN A 167 26.87 2.54 23.48
N GLN A 168 26.84 3.01 22.22
CA GLN A 168 27.09 4.42 21.89
C GLN A 168 25.98 5.04 21.02
N THR A 169 24.97 5.62 21.68
CA THR A 169 24.12 6.78 21.27
C THR A 169 23.17 6.75 20.03
N SER A 170 21.92 7.18 20.25
CA SER A 170 21.00 8.00 19.39
C SER A 170 20.66 7.59 17.93
N TRP A 171 21.25 6.55 17.36
CA TRP A 171 21.16 6.24 15.93
C TRP A 171 19.85 5.56 15.48
N TRP A 172 19.02 5.02 16.40
CA TRP A 172 17.71 4.43 16.09
C TRP A 172 16.76 5.39 15.35
N ARG A 173 16.90 6.71 15.57
CA ARG A 173 16.13 7.74 14.85
C ARG A 173 16.57 7.94 13.40
N LYS A 174 17.77 7.50 13.01
CA LYS A 174 18.25 7.53 11.62
C LYS A 174 17.92 6.22 10.92
N ALA A 175 18.06 5.08 11.59
CA ALA A 175 17.63 3.79 11.06
C ALA A 175 16.13 3.80 10.71
N SER A 176 15.28 4.32 11.60
CA SER A 176 13.84 4.46 11.31
C SER A 176 13.50 5.43 10.19
N ARG A 177 14.43 6.30 9.76
CA ARG A 177 14.26 7.16 8.57
C ARG A 177 14.63 6.43 7.29
N VAL A 178 15.60 5.51 7.33
CA VAL A 178 15.97 4.67 6.17
C VAL A 178 14.89 3.63 5.90
N PHE A 179 14.22 3.13 6.94
CA PHE A 179 13.03 2.26 6.81
C PHE A 179 11.75 3.00 6.39
N LYS A 180 11.79 4.33 6.21
CA LYS A 180 10.61 5.16 5.84
C LYS A 180 10.69 5.78 4.45
N VAL A 181 11.71 5.44 3.65
CA VAL A 181 12.00 6.10 2.36
C VAL A 181 11.99 5.12 1.18
N PHE A 182 11.47 3.90 1.35
CA PHE A 182 11.22 2.97 0.24
C PHE A 182 9.91 2.24 0.47
#